data_AF-A0A7J6LY78-F1
#
_entry.id   AF-A0A7J6LY78-F1
#
_cell.length_a   1.000
_cell.length_b   1.000
_cell.length_c   1.000
_cell.angle_alpha   90.00
_cell.angle_beta   90.00
_cell.angle_gamma   90.00
#
_symmetry.space_group_name_H-M   'P 1'
#
loop_
_entity.id
_entity.type
_entity.pdbx_description
1 polymer ?
#
loop_
_entity_poly.entity_id
_entity_poly.type
_entity_poly.pdbx_seq_one_letter_code
_entity_poly.pdbx_strand_id
1 'polypeptide(L)'
;MLQVLGILYAFISTSLDAKTFMMLPWRIILGVLAGAVSGYIIVLVVTAMGGGVYNPFYGTLLMSPFLLVFSLAEPTLKCKFSQLFSYIAANVIMVCIVSFSGPTPQKAFVSAMFVGILSFVVPITLTTTLNVLGLLPRTAAEPMVMFEYALGNNFKSNACYILDGDLHKRELDELRRALVTARKAILASVTDADLRLCIFQLTSTLYGLRRASGWEPFSEAAVTHLWEPMQMELRNLMTFVTAVLRHEVPIHTPLRHPIQFLEQPIWPPGTSLRDKLAFPLRLTICLTLMLEATLAVGQVYPILLIEGLWICLPALTCFLPTVGHALDKGFRRMLGVTIGGVAAILIVYVNPMDVPAVMVELFIAAALSKFFTMDPTIGYLGFQTTGTFCVVGVCNALDPTLSGGERMEAALYRMLFTLIGLVISIFLSLATFPSYCGRRLAIQTGKELSCASNMVSTLIKGLASRKHDGSKEPEGQPLPTVSEVGAKLLKEDNCRAAEQRWFREEATYLKLFNISSTRCAVKPKCLGCAQDEVTRLNRSAVV
;
A
#
# COMPACT_ATOMS: atom_id res chain seq x y z
N MET A 1 15.16 22.61 7.34
CA MET A 1 14.87 21.17 7.11
C MET A 1 13.45 20.76 7.51
N LEU A 2 13.02 20.95 8.76
CA LEU A 2 11.69 20.48 9.21
C LEU A 2 10.52 21.18 8.52
N GLN A 3 10.59 22.49 8.23
CA GLN A 3 9.55 23.19 7.46
C GLN A 3 9.30 22.55 6.07
N VAL A 4 10.35 22.02 5.44
CA VAL A 4 10.29 21.32 4.14
C VAL A 4 9.45 20.05 4.23
N LEU A 5 9.61 19.28 5.31
CA LEU A 5 8.81 18.09 5.58
C LEU A 5 7.33 18.44 5.71
N GLY A 6 7.00 19.60 6.32
CA GLY A 6 5.63 20.09 6.43
C GLY A 6 4.96 20.32 5.07
N ILE A 7 5.65 20.99 4.14
CA ILE A 7 5.16 21.21 2.77
C ILE A 7 5.01 19.88 2.03
N LEU A 8 6.02 19.00 2.14
CA LEU A 8 5.97 17.68 1.52
C LEU A 8 4.75 16.91 2.02
N TYR A 9 4.54 16.82 3.34
CA TYR A 9 3.39 16.13 3.93
C TYR A 9 2.06 16.75 3.53
N ALA A 10 1.95 18.08 3.50
CA ALA A 10 0.77 18.76 2.98
C ALA A 10 0.50 18.33 1.53
N PHE A 11 1.53 18.30 0.69
CA PHE A 11 1.41 17.83 -0.68
C PHE A 11 0.99 16.34 -0.78
N ILE A 12 1.64 15.44 -0.04
CA ILE A 12 1.24 14.02 0.03
C ILE A 12 -0.23 13.90 0.36
N SER A 13 -0.66 14.64 1.37
CA SER A 13 -2.01 14.56 1.88
C SER A 13 -3.02 15.08 0.84
N THR A 14 -2.76 16.21 0.17
CA THR A 14 -3.63 16.71 -0.93
C THR A 14 -3.74 15.77 -2.14
N SER A 15 -2.77 14.87 -2.32
CA SER A 15 -2.80 13.91 -3.43
C SER A 15 -3.77 12.74 -3.22
N LEU A 16 -4.26 12.53 -1.99
CA LEU A 16 -5.05 11.36 -1.60
C LEU A 16 -6.55 11.59 -1.80
N ASP A 17 -7.26 10.52 -2.15
CA ASP A 17 -8.73 10.47 -2.10
C ASP A 17 -9.23 10.74 -0.66
N ALA A 18 -10.38 11.38 -0.50
CA ALA A 18 -10.89 11.84 0.79
C ALA A 18 -10.93 10.73 1.86
N LYS A 19 -11.27 9.50 1.44
CA LYS A 19 -11.27 8.32 2.34
C LYS A 19 -9.87 7.94 2.80
N THR A 20 -8.93 7.82 1.86
CA THR A 20 -7.51 7.52 2.16
C THR A 20 -6.87 8.65 2.96
N PHE A 21 -7.28 9.87 2.66
CA PHE A 21 -6.89 11.09 3.34
C PHE A 21 -7.36 11.13 4.78
N MET A 22 -8.52 10.57 5.14
CA MET A 22 -8.89 10.49 6.57
C MET A 22 -8.07 9.43 7.33
N MET A 23 -7.55 8.42 6.63
CA MET A 23 -6.81 7.30 7.24
C MET A 23 -5.29 7.52 7.35
N LEU A 24 -4.66 8.27 6.46
CA LEU A 24 -3.20 8.44 6.48
C LEU A 24 -2.67 9.40 7.56
N PRO A 25 -3.31 10.56 7.83
CA PRO A 25 -2.73 11.61 8.65
C PRO A 25 -2.51 11.19 10.09
N TRP A 26 -3.42 10.42 10.69
CA TRP A 26 -3.25 9.96 12.07
C TRP A 26 -2.06 9.00 12.20
N ARG A 27 -1.83 8.12 11.20
CA ARG A 27 -0.65 7.25 11.15
C ARG A 27 0.63 8.06 11.01
N ILE A 28 0.60 9.16 10.25
CA ILE A 28 1.73 10.09 10.13
C ILE A 28 1.98 10.78 11.48
N ILE A 29 0.94 11.33 12.14
CA ILE A 29 1.10 11.95 13.48
C ILE A 29 1.73 10.96 14.43
N LEU A 30 1.13 9.78 14.62
CA LEU A 30 1.65 8.81 15.58
C LEU A 30 3.06 8.39 15.22
N GLY A 31 3.38 8.31 13.92
CA GLY A 31 4.74 8.09 13.45
C GLY A 31 5.69 9.21 13.86
N VAL A 32 5.35 10.48 13.59
CA VAL A 32 6.16 11.65 13.96
C VAL A 32 6.35 11.73 15.47
N LEU A 33 5.28 11.54 16.26
CA LEU A 33 5.34 11.54 17.72
C LEU A 33 6.25 10.43 18.23
N ALA A 34 6.07 9.19 17.75
CA ALA A 34 6.88 8.05 18.16
C ALA A 34 8.35 8.25 17.79
N GLY A 35 8.63 8.70 16.57
CA GLY A 35 9.99 9.00 16.10
C GLY A 35 10.65 10.15 16.86
N ALA A 36 9.90 11.20 17.17
CA ALA A 36 10.40 12.36 17.90
C ALA A 36 10.75 12.01 19.35
N VAL A 37 9.84 11.33 20.05
CA VAL A 37 10.03 10.93 21.45
C VAL A 37 11.17 9.92 21.56
N SER A 38 11.18 8.87 20.73
CA SER A 38 12.27 7.88 20.75
C SER A 38 13.62 8.51 20.41
N GLY A 39 13.69 9.34 19.36
CA GLY A 39 14.90 10.06 18.99
C GLY A 39 15.44 10.95 20.13
N TYR A 40 14.56 11.70 20.80
CA TYR A 40 14.96 12.56 21.91
C TYR A 40 15.44 11.75 23.13
N ILE A 41 14.77 10.63 23.46
CA ILE A 41 15.21 9.72 24.53
C ILE A 41 16.62 9.18 24.24
N ILE A 42 16.89 8.74 23.00
CA ILE A 42 18.23 8.27 22.60
C ILE A 42 19.27 9.36 22.80
N VAL A 43 18.97 10.59 22.36
CA VAL A 43 19.89 11.72 22.54
C VAL A 43 20.18 11.98 24.02
N LEU A 44 19.16 11.97 24.89
CA LEU A 44 19.35 12.14 26.34
C LEU A 44 20.24 11.05 26.94
N VAL A 45 20.00 9.79 26.58
CA VAL A 45 20.80 8.64 27.08
C VAL A 45 22.25 8.78 26.65
N VAL A 46 22.51 9.04 25.36
CA VAL A 46 23.88 9.21 24.84
C VAL A 46 24.57 10.40 25.48
N THR A 47 23.86 11.51 25.64
CA THR A 47 24.42 12.73 26.27
C THR A 47 24.78 12.45 27.73
N ALA A 48 23.94 11.72 28.47
CA ALA A 48 24.24 11.30 29.83
C ALA A 48 25.46 10.37 29.89
N MET A 49 25.56 9.40 28.98
CA MET A 49 26.70 8.48 28.87
C MET A 49 28.01 9.21 28.49
N GLY A 50 27.91 10.27 27.69
CA GLY A 50 29.04 11.09 27.24
C GLY A 50 29.43 12.22 28.18
N GLY A 51 28.93 12.24 29.44
CA GLY A 51 29.28 13.29 30.41
C GLY A 51 28.74 14.68 30.05
N GLY A 52 27.61 14.75 29.35
CA GLY A 52 26.99 16.01 28.90
C GLY A 52 27.29 16.36 27.45
N VAL A 53 28.16 15.63 26.76
CA VAL A 53 28.46 15.84 25.33
C VAL A 53 27.77 14.77 24.48
N TYR A 54 26.93 15.20 23.54
CA TYR A 54 26.25 14.30 22.62
C TYR A 54 27.20 13.80 21.52
N ASN A 55 27.23 12.48 21.29
CA ASN A 55 27.97 11.87 20.17
C ASN A 55 27.00 11.21 19.18
N PRO A 56 26.90 11.72 17.93
CA PRO A 56 25.93 11.23 16.94
C PRO A 56 26.20 9.81 16.45
N PHE A 57 27.44 9.31 16.53
CA PHE A 57 27.79 7.92 16.18
C PHE A 57 27.13 6.95 17.17
N TYR A 58 27.34 7.17 18.47
CA TYR A 58 26.68 6.34 19.50
C TYR A 58 25.16 6.46 19.48
N GLY A 59 24.63 7.65 19.16
CA GLY A 59 23.21 7.84 18.91
C GLY A 59 22.68 6.98 17.77
N THR A 60 23.37 6.97 16.64
CA THR A 60 22.98 6.21 15.45
C THR A 60 23.01 4.70 15.73
N LEU A 61 24.03 4.20 16.45
CA LEU A 61 24.08 2.81 16.89
C LEU A 61 22.90 2.45 17.82
N LEU A 62 22.65 3.25 18.87
CA LEU A 62 21.56 3.01 19.83
C LEU A 62 20.16 3.17 19.22
N MET A 63 20.04 3.89 18.10
CA MET A 63 18.80 4.04 17.33
C MET A 63 18.42 2.77 16.55
N SER A 64 19.37 1.90 16.21
CA SER A 64 19.16 0.68 15.40
C SER A 64 18.01 -0.23 15.89
N PRO A 65 17.86 -0.57 17.19
CA PRO A 65 16.71 -1.36 17.65
C PRO A 65 15.36 -0.65 17.43
N PHE A 66 15.30 0.67 17.55
CA PHE A 66 14.07 1.44 17.28
C PHE A 66 13.74 1.47 15.79
N LEU A 67 14.76 1.61 14.93
CA LEU A 67 14.60 1.49 13.47
C LEU A 67 13.99 0.13 13.10
N LEU A 68 14.44 -0.94 13.74
CA LEU A 68 13.91 -2.29 13.52
C LEU A 68 12.43 -2.35 13.89
N VAL A 69 12.07 -1.87 15.09
CA VAL A 69 10.68 -1.87 15.58
C VAL A 69 9.77 -1.04 14.68
N PHE A 70 10.19 0.17 14.31
CA PHE A 70 9.39 1.01 13.40
C PHE A 70 9.26 0.39 12.02
N SER A 71 10.31 -0.24 11.50
CA SER A 71 10.27 -0.91 10.20
C SER A 71 9.32 -2.13 10.17
N LEU A 72 8.91 -2.67 11.32
CA LEU A 72 7.82 -3.66 11.39
C LEU A 72 6.47 -3.07 10.98
N ALA A 73 6.30 -1.74 11.04
CA ALA A 73 5.10 -1.05 10.60
C ALA A 73 5.03 -0.84 9.07
N GLU A 74 5.92 -1.47 8.29
CA GLU A 74 5.81 -1.50 6.83
C GLU A 74 4.49 -2.18 6.39
N PRO A 75 3.64 -1.52 5.57
CA PRO A 75 2.32 -2.04 5.20
C PRO A 75 2.33 -3.42 4.53
N THR A 76 3.39 -3.75 3.78
CA THR A 76 3.49 -5.03 3.08
C THR A 76 3.67 -6.22 4.04
N LEU A 77 4.16 -5.99 5.26
CA LEU A 77 4.35 -7.04 6.26
C LEU A 77 3.04 -7.49 6.91
N LYS A 78 1.93 -6.77 6.66
CA LYS A 78 0.61 -7.01 7.27
C LYS A 78 0.68 -7.11 8.80
N CYS A 79 1.66 -6.43 9.39
CA CYS A 79 1.83 -6.38 10.84
C CYS A 79 0.80 -5.41 11.44
N LYS A 80 0.33 -5.72 12.64
CA LYS A 80 -0.54 -4.84 13.44
C LYS A 80 0.02 -3.42 13.59
N PHE A 81 1.35 -3.28 13.73
CA PHE A 81 2.01 -1.97 13.81
C PHE A 81 1.82 -1.12 12.55
N SER A 82 1.69 -1.74 11.38
CA SER A 82 1.45 -1.00 10.14
C SER A 82 0.13 -0.25 10.18
N GLN A 83 -0.84 -0.72 10.95
CA GLN A 83 -2.09 0.00 11.13
C GLN A 83 -1.89 1.23 12.02
N LEU A 84 -1.01 1.17 13.03
CA LEU A 84 -0.85 2.22 14.04
C LEU A 84 -0.10 3.46 13.57
N PHE A 85 1.02 3.30 12.87
CA PHE A 85 1.82 4.46 12.47
C PHE A 85 2.55 4.26 11.15
N SER A 86 2.97 5.37 10.55
CA SER A 86 3.82 5.39 9.36
C SER A 86 5.28 5.22 9.77
N TYR A 87 5.88 4.06 9.44
CA TYR A 87 7.29 3.81 9.73
C TYR A 87 8.22 4.82 9.04
N ILE A 88 7.89 5.30 7.84
CA ILE A 88 8.69 6.30 7.12
C ILE A 88 8.73 7.58 7.96
N ALA A 89 7.57 8.05 8.43
CA ALA A 89 7.50 9.26 9.25
C ALA A 89 8.28 9.10 10.57
N ALA A 90 8.11 7.96 11.25
CA ALA A 90 8.81 7.67 12.49
C ALA A 90 10.34 7.63 12.29
N ASN A 91 10.81 6.87 11.30
CA ASN A 91 12.23 6.72 11.04
C ASN A 91 12.87 8.02 10.55
N VAL A 92 12.22 8.77 9.65
CA VAL A 92 12.76 10.06 9.17
C VAL A 92 12.96 11.03 10.32
N ILE A 93 11.94 11.21 11.18
CA ILE A 93 12.01 12.15 12.29
C ILE A 93 13.05 11.72 13.33
N MET A 94 13.10 10.43 13.64
CA MET A 94 14.09 9.88 14.55
C MET A 94 15.52 10.10 14.02
N VAL A 95 15.76 9.81 12.74
CA VAL A 95 17.05 10.05 12.07
C VAL A 95 17.42 11.54 12.09
N CYS A 96 16.46 12.44 11.84
CA CYS A 96 16.71 13.89 11.90
C CYS A 96 17.17 14.32 13.30
N ILE A 97 16.52 13.82 14.35
CA ILE A 97 16.82 14.23 15.74
C ILE A 97 18.12 13.59 16.24
N VAL A 98 18.33 12.31 15.95
CA VAL A 98 19.52 11.60 16.41
C VAL A 98 20.74 12.04 15.60
N SER A 99 20.74 11.86 14.29
CA SER A 99 21.96 12.00 13.50
C SER A 99 22.24 13.45 13.03
N PHE A 100 21.22 14.29 12.88
CA PHE A 100 21.34 15.59 12.18
C PHE A 100 20.83 16.81 12.99
N SER A 101 20.62 16.69 14.30
CA SER A 101 20.11 17.81 15.12
C SER A 101 21.18 18.81 15.58
N GLY A 102 22.45 18.49 15.33
CA GLY A 102 23.59 19.29 15.76
C GLY A 102 23.66 19.44 17.30
N PRO A 103 24.16 20.57 17.82
CA PRO A 103 24.36 20.77 19.26
C PRO A 103 23.05 21.05 20.04
N THR A 104 21.93 21.26 19.36
CA THR A 104 20.67 21.68 19.99
C THR A 104 19.51 20.72 19.70
N PRO A 105 19.55 19.48 20.22
CA PRO A 105 18.56 18.45 19.94
C PRO A 105 17.14 18.82 20.40
N GLN A 106 17.03 19.62 21.46
CA GLN A 106 15.73 20.11 21.95
C GLN A 106 15.00 20.96 20.91
N LYS A 107 15.71 21.83 20.17
CA LYS A 107 15.11 22.65 19.11
C LYS A 107 14.62 21.77 17.96
N ALA A 108 15.41 20.77 17.57
CA ALA A 108 15.03 19.81 16.55
C ALA A 108 13.78 19.00 16.95
N PHE A 109 13.72 18.54 18.20
CA PHE A 109 12.55 17.84 18.75
C PHE A 109 11.29 18.71 18.70
N VAL A 110 11.33 19.92 19.26
CA VAL A 110 10.18 20.83 19.29
C VAL A 110 9.73 21.20 17.87
N SER A 111 10.69 21.49 16.98
CA SER A 111 10.37 21.80 15.58
C SER A 111 9.76 20.60 14.86
N ALA A 112 10.22 19.38 15.13
CA ALA A 112 9.69 18.17 14.51
C ALA A 112 8.26 17.88 14.95
N MET A 113 7.98 18.05 16.25
CA MET A 113 6.64 17.95 16.81
C MET A 113 5.69 18.98 16.20
N PHE A 114 6.13 20.24 16.15
CA PHE A 114 5.33 21.34 15.59
C PHE A 114 5.01 21.12 14.11
N VAL A 115 6.03 20.80 13.30
CA VAL A 115 5.85 20.51 11.87
C VAL A 115 4.96 19.30 11.66
N GLY A 116 5.14 18.23 12.44
CA GLY A 116 4.30 17.04 12.36
C GLY A 116 2.83 17.36 12.57
N ILE A 117 2.51 18.12 13.62
CA ILE A 117 1.14 18.55 13.92
C ILE A 117 0.61 19.46 12.81
N LEU A 118 1.38 20.46 12.39
CA LEU A 118 0.95 21.41 11.35
C LEU A 118 0.65 20.69 10.02
N SER A 119 1.50 19.72 9.67
CA SER A 119 1.36 18.91 8.45
C SER A 119 0.10 18.05 8.43
N PHE A 120 -0.55 17.85 9.58
CA PHE A 120 -1.84 17.18 9.71
C PHE A 120 -2.99 18.19 9.74
N VAL A 121 -2.88 19.20 10.61
CA VAL A 121 -3.96 20.14 10.86
C VAL A 121 -4.33 20.87 9.58
N VAL A 122 -3.33 21.42 8.86
CA VAL A 122 -3.58 22.23 7.66
C VAL A 122 -4.27 21.42 6.57
N PRO A 123 -3.80 20.23 6.17
CA PRO A 123 -4.51 19.49 5.14
C PRO A 123 -5.89 19.01 5.58
N ILE A 124 -6.07 18.62 6.86
CA ILE A 124 -7.36 18.11 7.32
C ILE A 124 -8.39 19.20 7.35
N THR A 125 -8.04 20.37 7.90
CA THR A 125 -8.96 21.50 7.90
C THR A 125 -9.30 21.90 6.48
N LEU A 126 -8.31 21.99 5.59
CA LEU A 126 -8.54 22.34 4.18
C LEU A 126 -9.41 21.30 3.47
N THR A 127 -9.06 20.02 3.53
CA THR A 127 -9.78 18.95 2.84
C THR A 127 -11.19 18.79 3.40
N THR A 128 -11.36 18.89 4.72
CA THR A 128 -12.68 18.85 5.36
C THR A 128 -13.52 20.05 4.94
N THR A 129 -12.93 21.26 4.91
CA THR A 129 -13.62 22.48 4.48
C THR A 129 -14.06 22.36 3.02
N LEU A 130 -13.14 21.98 2.12
CA LEU A 130 -13.45 21.79 0.70
C LEU A 130 -14.50 20.69 0.49
N ASN A 131 -14.48 19.62 1.30
CA ASN A 131 -15.47 18.55 1.26
C ASN A 131 -16.86 19.03 1.71
N VAL A 132 -16.93 19.76 2.84
CA VAL A 132 -18.17 20.32 3.39
C VAL A 132 -18.79 21.32 2.41
N LEU A 133 -17.96 22.13 1.75
CA LEU A 133 -18.40 23.09 0.72
C LEU A 133 -18.79 22.42 -0.61
N GLY A 134 -18.60 21.10 -0.75
CA GLY A 134 -18.85 20.38 -2.01
C GLY A 134 -17.95 20.81 -3.17
N LEU A 135 -16.82 21.46 -2.86
CA LEU A 135 -15.82 21.93 -3.84
C LEU A 135 -14.84 20.83 -4.23
N LEU A 136 -14.68 19.80 -3.39
CA LEU A 136 -13.98 18.60 -3.82
C LEU A 136 -14.85 17.87 -4.84
N PRO A 137 -14.28 17.44 -5.98
CA PRO A 137 -15.00 16.56 -6.88
C PRO A 137 -15.42 15.35 -6.05
N ARG A 138 -16.72 15.15 -5.91
CA ARG A 138 -17.26 13.91 -5.36
C ARG A 138 -16.86 12.86 -6.38
N THR A 139 -15.72 12.21 -6.15
CA THR A 139 -15.34 11.02 -6.88
C THR A 139 -16.56 10.12 -6.80
N ALA A 140 -17.23 9.94 -7.95
CA ALA A 140 -18.24 8.92 -8.05
C ALA A 140 -17.59 7.66 -7.48
N ALA A 141 -18.27 6.99 -6.54
CA ALA A 141 -17.66 5.89 -5.79
C ALA A 141 -16.95 4.95 -6.77
N GLU A 142 -15.78 4.44 -6.40
CA GLU A 142 -14.97 3.63 -7.32
C GLU A 142 -15.86 2.62 -8.07
N PRO A 143 -15.78 2.50 -9.41
CA PRO A 143 -16.75 1.74 -10.19
C PRO A 143 -16.97 0.31 -9.67
N MET A 144 -15.92 -0.30 -9.10
CA MET A 144 -15.99 -1.57 -8.39
C MET A 144 -16.89 -1.51 -7.16
N VAL A 145 -16.69 -0.55 -6.26
CA VAL A 145 -17.54 -0.38 -5.07
C VAL A 145 -18.98 -0.05 -5.45
N MET A 146 -19.20 0.80 -6.46
CA MET A 146 -20.56 1.04 -6.99
C MET A 146 -21.20 -0.26 -7.51
N PHE A 147 -20.43 -1.08 -8.21
CA PHE A 147 -20.88 -2.36 -8.73
C PHE A 147 -21.19 -3.35 -7.61
N GLU A 148 -20.28 -3.56 -6.65
CA GLU A 148 -20.47 -4.45 -5.50
C GLU A 148 -21.69 -4.05 -4.67
N TYR A 149 -21.86 -2.75 -4.42
CA TYR A 149 -23.02 -2.23 -3.69
C TYR A 149 -24.32 -2.45 -4.46
N ALA A 150 -24.35 -2.12 -5.76
CA ALA A 150 -25.52 -2.32 -6.59
C ALA A 150 -25.85 -3.82 -6.78
N LEU A 151 -24.83 -4.67 -6.91
CA LEU A 151 -24.94 -6.12 -7.03
C LEU A 151 -25.50 -6.72 -5.74
N GLY A 152 -24.95 -6.35 -4.58
CA GLY A 152 -25.41 -6.81 -3.28
C GLY A 152 -26.85 -6.39 -2.99
N ASN A 153 -27.22 -5.13 -3.27
CA ASN A 153 -28.59 -4.66 -3.13
C ASN A 153 -29.55 -5.38 -4.07
N ASN A 154 -29.17 -5.56 -5.34
CA ASN A 154 -30.00 -6.25 -6.32
C ASN A 154 -30.20 -7.73 -5.95
N PHE A 155 -29.14 -8.42 -5.51
CA PHE A 155 -29.22 -9.79 -5.02
C PHE A 155 -30.13 -9.90 -3.80
N LYS A 156 -29.92 -9.04 -2.80
CA LYS A 156 -30.73 -9.01 -1.57
C LYS A 156 -32.21 -8.83 -1.89
N SER A 157 -32.57 -7.85 -2.72
CA SER A 157 -33.97 -7.59 -3.04
C SER A 157 -34.58 -8.69 -3.92
N ASN A 158 -33.86 -9.24 -4.91
CA ASN A 158 -34.37 -10.37 -5.71
C ASN A 158 -34.64 -11.61 -4.85
N ALA A 159 -33.77 -11.89 -3.88
CA ALA A 159 -33.92 -13.03 -2.98
C ALA A 159 -35.01 -12.81 -1.92
N CYS A 160 -35.16 -11.58 -1.41
CA CYS A 160 -36.26 -11.22 -0.49
C CYS A 160 -37.63 -11.28 -1.17
N TYR A 161 -37.73 -10.81 -2.41
CA TYR A 161 -38.99 -10.63 -3.13
C TYR A 161 -39.21 -11.67 -4.23
N ILE A 162 -38.64 -12.88 -4.11
CA ILE A 162 -38.79 -13.87 -5.17
C ILE A 162 -40.25 -14.31 -5.35
N LEU A 163 -40.99 -14.42 -4.23
CA LEU A 163 -42.39 -14.86 -4.20
C LEU A 163 -43.35 -13.70 -4.52
N ASP A 164 -42.98 -12.48 -4.12
CA ASP A 164 -43.79 -11.26 -4.24
C ASP A 164 -43.28 -10.34 -5.37
N GLY A 165 -42.67 -10.91 -6.40
CA GLY A 165 -41.93 -10.18 -7.43
C GLY A 165 -42.77 -9.14 -8.18
N ASP A 166 -44.09 -9.37 -8.29
CA ASP A 166 -45.03 -8.44 -8.93
C ASP A 166 -45.41 -7.27 -8.03
N LEU A 167 -45.56 -7.49 -6.71
CA LEU A 167 -45.84 -6.43 -5.74
C LEU A 167 -44.65 -5.45 -5.64
N HIS A 168 -43.42 -5.95 -5.80
CA HIS A 168 -42.18 -5.17 -5.70
C HIS A 168 -41.54 -4.84 -7.05
N LYS A 169 -42.28 -4.98 -8.16
CA LYS A 169 -41.74 -4.84 -9.52
C LYS A 169 -40.97 -3.52 -9.74
N ARG A 170 -41.54 -2.41 -9.28
CA ARG A 170 -40.94 -1.06 -9.45
C ARG A 170 -39.58 -0.94 -8.76
N GLU A 171 -39.49 -1.40 -7.51
CA GLU A 171 -38.27 -1.36 -6.71
C GLU A 171 -37.18 -2.25 -7.31
N LEU A 172 -37.55 -3.47 -7.74
CA LEU A 172 -36.63 -4.39 -8.40
C LEU A 172 -36.10 -3.83 -9.73
N ASP A 173 -36.93 -3.12 -10.50
CA ASP A 173 -36.52 -2.47 -11.75
C ASP A 173 -35.63 -1.24 -11.52
N GLU A 174 -35.84 -0.49 -10.44
CA GLU A 174 -34.94 0.59 -10.01
C GLU A 174 -33.56 0.05 -9.62
N LEU A 175 -33.51 -1.00 -8.80
CA LEU A 175 -32.26 -1.66 -8.42
C LEU A 175 -31.55 -2.30 -9.62
N ARG A 176 -32.31 -2.84 -10.58
CA ARG A 176 -31.75 -3.37 -11.83
C ARG A 176 -31.11 -2.27 -12.65
N ARG A 177 -31.76 -1.10 -12.79
CA ARG A 177 -31.19 0.07 -13.49
C ARG A 177 -29.91 0.56 -12.81
N ALA A 178 -29.87 0.58 -11.48
CA ALA A 178 -28.67 0.90 -10.72
C ALA A 178 -27.54 -0.10 -11.02
N LEU A 179 -27.82 -1.42 -11.00
CA LEU A 179 -26.85 -2.46 -11.34
C LEU A 179 -26.35 -2.36 -12.78
N VAL A 180 -27.22 -2.08 -13.76
CA VAL A 180 -26.83 -1.88 -15.16
C VAL A 180 -25.87 -0.69 -15.29
N THR A 181 -26.17 0.42 -14.60
CA THR A 181 -25.35 1.64 -14.62
C THR A 181 -23.98 1.39 -13.99
N ALA A 182 -23.96 0.76 -12.81
CA ALA A 182 -22.72 0.38 -12.13
C ALA A 182 -21.90 -0.62 -12.96
N ARG A 183 -22.55 -1.60 -13.60
CA ARG A 183 -21.92 -2.55 -14.53
C ARG A 183 -21.27 -1.84 -15.72
N LYS A 184 -21.94 -0.84 -16.32
CA LYS A 184 -21.35 -0.07 -17.43
C LYS A 184 -20.10 0.70 -16.96
N ALA A 185 -20.18 1.33 -15.78
CA ALA A 185 -19.06 2.07 -15.21
C ALA A 185 -17.85 1.17 -14.94
N ILE A 186 -18.05 0.01 -14.32
CA ILE A 186 -16.96 -0.93 -14.01
C ILE A 186 -16.38 -1.59 -15.27
N LEU A 187 -17.20 -1.96 -16.25
CA LEU A 187 -16.69 -2.54 -17.49
C LEU A 187 -15.84 -1.54 -18.28
N ALA A 188 -16.18 -0.25 -18.21
CA ALA A 188 -15.37 0.82 -18.80
C ALA A 188 -14.02 0.98 -18.08
N SER A 189 -13.96 0.78 -16.76
CA SER A 189 -12.73 0.95 -15.98
C SER A 189 -11.82 -0.29 -15.94
N VAL A 190 -12.39 -1.50 -15.98
CA VAL A 190 -11.63 -2.75 -15.90
C VAL A 190 -11.03 -3.09 -17.26
N THR A 191 -9.71 -3.28 -17.33
CA THR A 191 -9.00 -3.74 -18.54
C THR A 191 -8.84 -5.26 -18.60
N ASP A 192 -8.90 -5.94 -17.45
CA ASP A 192 -8.79 -7.39 -17.35
C ASP A 192 -10.02 -8.10 -17.95
N ALA A 193 -9.79 -8.95 -18.94
CA ALA A 193 -10.84 -9.71 -19.61
C ALA A 193 -11.53 -10.71 -18.67
N ASP A 194 -10.81 -11.27 -17.71
CA ASP A 194 -11.36 -12.27 -16.79
C ASP A 194 -12.32 -11.61 -15.80
N LEU A 195 -11.89 -10.49 -15.21
CA LEU A 195 -12.73 -9.74 -14.28
C LEU A 195 -13.99 -9.23 -15.00
N ARG A 196 -13.87 -8.78 -16.26
CA ARG A 196 -15.04 -8.44 -17.09
C ARG A 196 -15.99 -9.62 -17.25
N LEU A 197 -15.47 -10.81 -17.55
CA LEU A 197 -16.29 -12.03 -17.68
C LEU A 197 -17.00 -12.36 -16.36
N CYS A 198 -16.29 -12.30 -15.23
CA CYS A 198 -16.87 -12.53 -13.90
C CYS A 198 -18.00 -11.54 -13.60
N ILE A 199 -17.80 -10.24 -13.89
CA ILE A 199 -18.83 -9.20 -13.77
C ILE A 199 -20.05 -9.52 -14.64
N PHE A 200 -19.83 -9.97 -15.87
CA PHE A 200 -20.92 -10.39 -16.76
C PHE A 200 -21.67 -11.61 -16.22
N GLN A 201 -20.96 -12.64 -15.77
CA GLN A 201 -21.56 -13.84 -15.18
C GLN A 201 -22.41 -13.48 -13.95
N LEU A 202 -21.85 -12.75 -12.99
CA LEU A 202 -22.56 -12.30 -11.78
C LEU A 202 -23.84 -11.53 -12.13
N THR A 203 -23.75 -10.56 -13.06
CA THR A 203 -24.95 -9.80 -13.47
C THR A 203 -25.96 -10.63 -14.23
N SER A 204 -25.51 -11.59 -15.05
CA SER A 204 -26.39 -12.48 -15.81
C SER A 204 -27.15 -13.44 -14.89
N THR A 205 -26.50 -13.97 -13.85
CA THR A 205 -27.12 -14.85 -12.85
C THR A 205 -28.22 -14.11 -12.10
N LEU A 206 -27.98 -12.85 -11.70
CA LEU A 206 -29.01 -12.03 -11.07
C LEU A 206 -30.18 -11.69 -12.00
N TYR A 207 -29.92 -11.49 -13.29
CA TYR A 207 -31.00 -11.30 -14.27
C TYR A 207 -31.81 -12.58 -14.47
N GLY A 208 -31.16 -13.75 -14.44
CA GLY A 208 -31.83 -15.05 -14.43
C GLY A 208 -32.75 -15.19 -13.22
N LEU A 209 -32.24 -14.87 -12.03
CA LEU A 209 -33.01 -14.90 -10.78
C LEU A 209 -34.25 -13.99 -10.84
N ARG A 210 -34.11 -12.77 -11.35
CA ARG A 210 -35.25 -11.85 -11.54
C ARG A 210 -36.26 -12.37 -12.56
N ARG A 211 -35.79 -13.03 -13.62
CA ARG A 211 -36.69 -13.61 -14.63
C ARG A 211 -37.49 -14.77 -14.04
N ALA A 212 -36.87 -15.59 -13.19
CA ALA A 212 -37.53 -16.68 -12.48
C ALA A 212 -38.63 -16.15 -11.53
N SER A 213 -38.45 -14.99 -10.90
CA SER A 213 -39.49 -14.38 -10.05
C SER A 213 -40.65 -13.72 -10.81
N GLY A 214 -40.61 -13.71 -12.15
CA GLY A 214 -41.72 -13.26 -12.99
C GLY A 214 -42.43 -14.39 -13.73
N TRP A 215 -42.09 -15.65 -13.44
CA TRP A 215 -42.83 -16.80 -13.97
C TRP A 215 -44.08 -17.03 -13.11
N GLU A 216 -45.02 -17.85 -13.60
CA GLU A 216 -46.27 -18.17 -12.89
C GLU A 216 -46.02 -18.47 -11.40
N PRO A 217 -46.96 -18.10 -10.52
CA PRO A 217 -46.79 -18.29 -9.09
C PRO A 217 -46.39 -19.74 -8.81
N PHE A 218 -45.29 -19.90 -8.07
CA PHE A 218 -44.83 -21.23 -7.66
C PHE A 218 -46.00 -21.98 -7.02
N SER A 219 -46.18 -23.25 -7.37
CA SER A 219 -47.20 -24.08 -6.72
C SER A 219 -47.01 -24.02 -5.21
N GLU A 220 -48.10 -23.97 -4.45
CA GLU A 220 -48.07 -23.89 -2.98
C GLU A 220 -47.13 -24.95 -2.37
N ALA A 221 -47.17 -26.18 -2.89
CA ALA A 221 -46.27 -27.26 -2.49
C ALA A 221 -44.77 -26.95 -2.69
N ALA A 222 -44.39 -26.27 -3.78
CA ALA A 222 -43.01 -25.86 -4.01
C ALA A 222 -42.59 -24.73 -3.07
N VAL A 223 -43.50 -23.83 -2.72
CA VAL A 223 -43.24 -22.77 -1.74
C VAL A 223 -42.99 -23.39 -0.37
N THR A 224 -43.91 -24.23 0.11
CA THR A 224 -43.86 -24.83 1.45
C THR A 224 -42.72 -25.84 1.62
N HIS A 225 -42.48 -26.70 0.62
CA HIS A 225 -41.52 -27.80 0.77
C HIS A 225 -40.12 -27.50 0.25
N LEU A 226 -39.94 -26.53 -0.65
CA LEU A 226 -38.64 -26.19 -1.22
C LEU A 226 -38.19 -24.78 -0.85
N TRP A 227 -39.06 -23.78 -1.00
CA TRP A 227 -38.64 -22.39 -0.82
C TRP A 227 -38.52 -22.00 0.66
N GLU A 228 -39.51 -22.28 1.50
CA GLU A 228 -39.49 -21.92 2.93
C GLU A 228 -38.27 -22.47 3.68
N PRO A 229 -37.86 -23.75 3.51
CA PRO A 229 -36.64 -24.27 4.14
C PRO A 229 -35.38 -23.56 3.62
N MET A 230 -35.32 -23.27 2.32
CA MET A 230 -34.18 -22.63 1.68
C MET A 230 -34.07 -21.14 2.01
N GLN A 231 -35.19 -20.47 2.34
CA GLN A 231 -35.23 -19.03 2.58
C GLN A 231 -34.33 -18.61 3.74
N MET A 232 -34.22 -19.44 4.78
CA MET A 232 -33.35 -19.17 5.93
C MET A 232 -31.86 -19.23 5.54
N GLU A 233 -31.47 -20.26 4.79
CA GLU A 233 -30.10 -20.39 4.26
C GLU A 233 -29.77 -19.27 3.27
N LEU A 234 -30.73 -18.91 2.40
CA LEU A 234 -30.57 -17.84 1.43
C LEU A 234 -30.41 -16.48 2.13
N ARG A 235 -31.14 -16.23 3.23
CA ARG A 235 -30.96 -15.03 4.07
C ARG A 235 -29.60 -14.99 4.75
N ASN A 236 -29.10 -16.13 5.23
CA ASN A 236 -27.76 -16.22 5.81
C ASN A 236 -26.69 -15.96 4.75
N LEU A 237 -26.83 -16.56 3.57
CA LEU A 237 -25.95 -16.32 2.42
C LEU A 237 -26.01 -14.85 1.98
N MET A 238 -27.19 -14.25 1.89
CA MET A 238 -27.36 -12.82 1.58
C MET A 238 -26.68 -11.93 2.62
N THR A 239 -26.82 -12.24 3.89
CA THR A 239 -26.20 -11.46 4.97
C THR A 239 -24.68 -11.55 4.87
N PHE A 240 -24.15 -12.75 4.60
CA PHE A 240 -22.73 -12.97 4.35
C PHE A 240 -22.23 -12.24 3.10
N VAL A 241 -22.88 -12.44 1.95
CA VAL A 241 -22.53 -11.81 0.66
C VAL A 241 -22.64 -10.29 0.77
N THR A 242 -23.68 -9.77 1.41
CA THR A 242 -23.84 -8.33 1.63
C THR A 242 -22.77 -7.80 2.57
N ALA A 243 -22.40 -8.53 3.63
CA ALA A 243 -21.32 -8.13 4.54
C ALA A 243 -19.95 -8.12 3.82
N VAL A 244 -19.70 -9.11 2.96
CA VAL A 244 -18.49 -9.19 2.12
C VAL A 244 -18.46 -8.06 1.09
N LEU A 245 -19.55 -7.83 0.36
CA LEU A 245 -19.63 -6.84 -0.72
C LEU A 245 -19.77 -5.40 -0.23
N ARG A 246 -20.44 -5.16 0.91
CA ARG A 246 -20.63 -3.78 1.39
C ARG A 246 -19.40 -3.17 2.01
N HIS A 247 -18.37 -3.97 2.29
CA HIS A 247 -17.08 -3.56 2.86
C HIS A 247 -17.25 -2.26 3.67
N GLU A 248 -18.12 -2.32 4.71
CA GLU A 248 -18.49 -1.13 5.48
C GLU A 248 -17.20 -0.39 5.79
N VAL A 249 -17.12 0.87 5.34
CA VAL A 249 -15.90 1.69 5.39
C VAL A 249 -15.22 1.41 6.72
N PRO A 250 -14.08 0.70 6.74
CA PRO A 250 -13.52 0.25 8.00
C PRO A 250 -13.00 1.50 8.70
N ILE A 251 -13.80 2.06 9.60
CA ILE A 251 -13.27 2.87 10.67
C ILE A 251 -12.27 1.95 11.37
N HIS A 252 -11.00 2.33 11.33
CA HIS A 252 -9.88 1.51 11.76
C HIS A 252 -10.16 0.84 13.11
N THR A 253 -10.00 -0.48 13.15
CA THR A 253 -10.11 -1.35 14.34
C THR A 253 -9.50 -0.76 15.61
N PRO A 254 -8.28 -0.15 15.61
CA PRO A 254 -7.70 0.39 16.85
C PRO A 254 -8.49 1.54 17.46
N LEU A 255 -9.12 2.41 16.66
CA LEU A 255 -9.85 3.57 17.18
C LEU A 255 -11.29 3.19 17.59
N ARG A 256 -11.92 2.27 16.85
CA ARG A 256 -13.31 1.86 17.13
C ARG A 256 -13.40 0.82 18.25
N HIS A 257 -12.44 -0.10 18.30
CA HIS A 257 -12.44 -1.23 19.23
C HIS A 257 -11.01 -1.47 19.76
N PRO A 258 -10.48 -0.59 20.63
CA PRO A 258 -9.11 -0.69 21.12
C PRO A 258 -8.82 -2.02 21.83
N ILE A 259 -9.82 -2.57 22.54
CA ILE A 259 -9.69 -3.87 23.24
C ILE A 259 -9.56 -5.01 22.23
N GLN A 260 -10.46 -5.10 21.24
CA GLN A 260 -10.38 -6.12 20.18
C GLN A 260 -9.08 -5.97 19.38
N PHE A 261 -8.66 -4.73 19.14
CA PHE A 261 -7.37 -4.49 18.51
C PHE A 261 -6.24 -5.06 19.37
N LEU A 262 -6.19 -4.80 20.68
CA LEU A 262 -5.16 -5.34 21.58
C LEU A 262 -5.14 -6.88 21.58
N GLU A 263 -6.29 -7.54 21.52
CA GLU A 263 -6.42 -9.00 21.45
C GLU A 263 -5.92 -9.62 20.14
N GLN A 264 -5.91 -8.87 19.03
CA GLN A 264 -5.41 -9.37 17.76
C GLN A 264 -3.90 -9.67 17.81
N PRO A 265 -3.46 -10.80 17.23
CA PRO A 265 -2.04 -11.13 17.16
C PRO A 265 -1.28 -10.09 16.33
N ILE A 266 0.00 -9.85 16.68
CA ILE A 266 0.84 -8.86 15.99
C ILE A 266 1.02 -9.18 14.51
N TRP A 267 1.08 -10.47 14.18
CA TRP A 267 1.14 -10.96 12.81
C TRP A 267 0.04 -11.97 12.54
N PRO A 268 -0.39 -12.12 11.27
CA PRO A 268 -1.26 -13.21 10.88
C PRO A 268 -0.66 -14.57 11.24
N PRO A 269 -1.48 -15.55 11.69
CA PRO A 269 -1.00 -16.90 11.98
C PRO A 269 -0.38 -17.53 10.73
N GLY A 270 0.69 -18.33 10.93
CA GLY A 270 1.40 -19.02 9.84
C GLY A 270 2.46 -18.19 9.10
N THR A 271 2.69 -16.94 9.49
CA THR A 271 3.80 -16.13 8.94
C THR A 271 5.15 -16.58 9.51
N SER A 272 6.12 -16.89 8.63
CA SER A 272 7.44 -17.37 9.05
C SER A 272 8.26 -16.25 9.70
N LEU A 273 9.13 -16.57 10.67
CA LEU A 273 10.00 -15.57 11.33
C LEU A 273 10.91 -14.85 10.33
N ARG A 274 11.37 -15.58 9.30
CA ARG A 274 12.15 -15.01 8.20
C ARG A 274 11.36 -13.95 7.44
N ASP A 275 10.10 -14.21 7.10
CA ASP A 275 9.28 -13.23 6.37
C ASP A 275 8.94 -12.01 7.24
N LYS A 276 8.80 -12.21 8.55
CA LYS A 276 8.54 -11.13 9.52
C LYS A 276 9.72 -10.18 9.66
N LEU A 277 10.95 -10.71 9.73
CA LEU A 277 12.14 -9.95 10.13
C LEU A 277 13.11 -9.62 9.00
N ALA A 278 13.04 -10.31 7.86
CA ALA A 278 14.02 -10.12 6.78
C ALA A 278 14.07 -8.68 6.27
N PHE A 279 12.92 -8.07 5.97
CA PHE A 279 12.89 -6.70 5.48
C PHE A 279 13.28 -5.67 6.56
N PRO A 280 12.66 -5.67 7.76
CA PRO A 280 13.02 -4.73 8.83
C PRO A 280 14.51 -4.77 9.16
N LEU A 281 15.07 -5.98 9.34
CA LEU A 281 16.48 -6.15 9.65
C LEU A 281 17.37 -5.62 8.53
N ARG A 282 17.02 -5.90 7.28
CA ARG A 282 17.75 -5.42 6.10
C ARG A 282 17.76 -3.89 6.04
N LEU A 283 16.60 -3.26 6.19
CA LEU A 283 16.45 -1.81 6.18
C LEU A 283 17.26 -1.17 7.32
N THR A 284 17.13 -1.70 8.54
CA THR A 284 17.88 -1.21 9.70
C THR A 284 19.38 -1.28 9.46
N ILE A 285 19.92 -2.42 9.03
CA ILE A 285 21.36 -2.57 8.78
C ILE A 285 21.83 -1.58 7.70
N CYS A 286 21.12 -1.50 6.57
CA CYS A 286 21.51 -0.59 5.48
C CYS A 286 21.48 0.86 5.93
N LEU A 287 20.43 1.27 6.64
CA LEU A 287 20.27 2.65 7.08
C LEU A 287 21.30 3.03 8.14
N THR A 288 21.55 2.16 9.13
CA THR A 288 22.60 2.39 10.12
C THR A 288 23.96 2.53 9.44
N LEU A 289 24.32 1.62 8.52
CA LEU A 289 25.58 1.71 7.78
C LEU A 289 25.69 2.99 6.95
N MET A 290 24.61 3.40 6.28
CA MET A 290 24.58 4.65 5.52
C MET A 290 24.74 5.87 6.42
N LEU A 291 24.10 5.89 7.59
CA LEU A 291 24.20 7.00 8.53
C LEU A 291 25.61 7.10 9.13
N GLU A 292 26.17 5.98 9.59
CA GLU A 292 27.54 5.94 10.12
C GLU A 292 28.55 6.39 9.06
N ALA A 293 28.43 5.91 7.82
CA ALA A 293 29.28 6.35 6.73
C ALA A 293 29.11 7.85 6.42
N THR A 294 27.88 8.35 6.41
CA THR A 294 27.60 9.78 6.16
C THR A 294 28.17 10.66 7.27
N LEU A 295 28.05 10.25 8.53
CA LEU A 295 28.61 10.95 9.68
C LEU A 295 30.15 10.92 9.66
N ALA A 296 30.75 9.77 9.36
CA ALA A 296 32.20 9.60 9.26
C ALA A 296 32.80 10.49 8.16
N VAL A 297 32.23 10.44 6.96
CA VAL A 297 32.65 11.30 5.85
C VAL A 297 32.34 12.78 6.15
N GLY A 298 31.27 13.05 6.90
CA GLY A 298 30.92 14.39 7.36
C GLY A 298 31.92 15.04 8.31
N GLN A 299 32.76 14.25 9.00
CA GLN A 299 33.88 14.80 9.76
C GLN A 299 34.96 15.43 8.84
N VAL A 300 35.09 14.91 7.63
CA VAL A 300 36.02 15.43 6.60
C VAL A 300 35.35 16.52 5.77
N TYR A 301 34.06 16.34 5.45
CA TYR A 301 33.27 17.25 4.62
C TYR A 301 32.06 17.77 5.41
N PRO A 302 32.18 18.91 6.14
CA PRO A 302 31.15 19.40 7.04
C PRO A 302 29.77 19.62 6.40
N ILE A 303 29.70 19.84 5.08
CA ILE A 303 28.45 19.94 4.33
C ILE A 303 27.56 18.70 4.50
N LEU A 304 28.14 17.50 4.67
CA LEU A 304 27.39 16.27 4.90
C LEU A 304 26.78 16.19 6.31
N LEU A 305 27.30 16.95 7.29
CA LEU A 305 26.65 17.03 8.60
C LEU A 305 25.36 17.86 8.55
N ILE A 306 25.24 18.75 7.55
CA ILE A 306 24.09 19.61 7.35
C ILE A 306 23.09 18.97 6.37
N GLU A 307 23.58 18.50 5.22
CA GLU A 307 22.76 18.03 4.11
C GLU A 307 22.81 16.50 3.93
N GLY A 308 23.52 15.76 4.80
CA GLY A 308 23.66 14.30 4.72
C GLY A 308 22.35 13.53 4.88
N LEU A 309 21.31 14.12 5.48
CA LEU A 309 19.98 13.51 5.54
C LEU A 309 19.47 13.13 4.14
N TRP A 310 19.77 13.94 3.13
CA TRP A 310 19.31 13.69 1.76
C TRP A 310 19.93 12.45 1.13
N ILE A 311 21.10 12.01 1.62
CA ILE A 311 21.70 10.72 1.23
C ILE A 311 20.91 9.56 1.84
N CYS A 312 20.44 9.71 3.07
CA CYS A 312 19.75 8.63 3.80
C CYS A 312 18.26 8.52 3.46
N LEU A 313 17.61 9.62 3.08
CA LEU A 313 16.17 9.66 2.81
C LEU A 313 15.72 8.72 1.67
N PRO A 314 16.46 8.56 0.56
CA PRO A 314 16.19 7.53 -0.43
C PRO A 314 16.11 6.11 0.14
N ALA A 315 16.98 5.75 1.08
CA ALA A 315 16.96 4.43 1.70
C ALA A 315 15.65 4.22 2.49
N LEU A 316 15.20 5.23 3.22
CA LEU A 316 13.94 5.14 3.96
C LEU A 316 12.69 5.01 3.07
N THR A 317 12.77 5.48 1.84
CA THR A 317 11.58 5.67 1.01
C THR A 317 11.52 4.74 -0.20
N CYS A 318 12.66 4.27 -0.70
CA CYS A 318 12.77 3.39 -1.87
C CYS A 318 13.15 1.96 -1.51
N PHE A 319 13.65 1.74 -0.30
CA PHE A 319 14.00 0.41 0.13
C PHE A 319 12.74 -0.37 0.48
N LEU A 320 12.42 -1.34 -0.38
CA LEU A 320 11.21 -2.15 -0.28
C LEU A 320 11.56 -3.63 0.01
N PRO A 321 10.56 -4.46 0.40
CA PRO A 321 10.78 -5.86 0.74
C PRO A 321 11.39 -6.70 -0.37
N THR A 322 11.14 -6.35 -1.64
CA THR A 322 11.65 -7.06 -2.80
C THR A 322 12.55 -6.15 -3.63
N VAL A 323 13.53 -6.77 -4.30
CA VAL A 323 14.49 -6.06 -5.16
C VAL A 323 13.77 -5.41 -6.33
N GLY A 324 12.88 -6.14 -7.01
CA GLY A 324 12.10 -5.61 -8.12
C GLY A 324 11.35 -4.31 -7.79
N HIS A 325 10.66 -4.28 -6.64
CA HIS A 325 9.93 -3.07 -6.25
C HIS A 325 10.88 -1.93 -5.89
N ALA A 326 11.99 -2.25 -5.20
CA ALA A 326 12.99 -1.25 -4.84
C ALA A 326 13.63 -0.62 -6.09
N LEU A 327 13.89 -1.42 -7.13
CA LEU A 327 14.38 -0.94 -8.43
C LEU A 327 13.34 -0.08 -9.14
N ASP A 328 12.13 -0.58 -9.35
CA ASP A 328 11.07 0.18 -10.06
C ASP A 328 10.81 1.53 -9.38
N LYS A 329 10.63 1.52 -8.06
CA LYS A 329 10.42 2.74 -7.27
C LYS A 329 11.66 3.62 -7.27
N GLY A 330 12.86 3.04 -7.12
CA GLY A 330 14.13 3.77 -7.14
C GLY A 330 14.39 4.49 -8.46
N PHE A 331 14.16 3.83 -9.60
CA PHE A 331 14.31 4.43 -10.94
C PHE A 331 13.31 5.55 -11.20
N ARG A 332 12.03 5.33 -10.92
CA ARG A 332 11.01 6.37 -11.05
C ARG A 332 11.31 7.57 -10.16
N ARG A 333 11.83 7.34 -8.96
CA ARG A 333 12.28 8.43 -8.09
C ARG A 333 13.52 9.13 -8.63
N MET A 334 14.50 8.42 -9.16
CA MET A 334 15.69 9.03 -9.75
C MET A 334 15.35 9.95 -10.91
N LEU A 335 14.44 9.51 -11.79
CA LEU A 335 13.89 10.36 -12.85
C LEU A 335 13.15 11.58 -12.27
N GLY A 336 12.31 11.38 -11.25
CA GLY A 336 11.55 12.47 -10.63
C GLY A 336 12.45 13.50 -9.95
N VAL A 337 13.47 13.03 -9.20
CA VAL A 337 14.47 13.87 -8.56
C VAL A 337 15.27 14.64 -9.61
N THR A 338 15.58 14.03 -10.74
CA THR A 338 16.32 14.69 -11.82
C THR A 338 15.48 15.81 -12.45
N ILE A 339 14.26 15.51 -12.88
CA ILE A 339 13.36 16.48 -13.52
C ILE A 339 12.99 17.60 -12.54
N GLY A 340 12.56 17.22 -11.33
CA GLY A 340 12.15 18.16 -10.28
C GLY A 340 13.30 18.99 -9.75
N GLY A 341 14.50 18.41 -9.65
CA GLY A 341 15.73 19.08 -9.23
C GLY A 341 16.20 20.12 -10.24
N VAL A 342 16.19 19.79 -11.55
CA VAL A 342 16.52 20.76 -12.60
C VAL A 342 15.52 21.93 -12.60
N ALA A 343 14.23 21.64 -12.52
CA ALA A 343 13.19 22.68 -12.43
C ALA A 343 13.37 23.55 -11.17
N ALA A 344 13.68 22.95 -10.03
CA ALA A 344 13.98 23.66 -8.79
C ALA A 344 15.19 24.61 -8.90
N ILE A 345 16.28 24.13 -9.49
CA ILE A 345 17.50 24.93 -9.69
C ILE A 345 17.22 26.14 -10.57
N LEU A 346 16.43 25.96 -11.65
CA LEU A 346 16.02 27.07 -12.52
C LEU A 346 15.25 28.14 -11.75
N ILE A 347 14.37 27.76 -10.82
CA ILE A 347 13.60 28.73 -10.02
C ILE A 347 14.47 29.46 -9.02
N VAL A 348 15.35 28.73 -8.32
CA VAL A 348 16.33 29.35 -7.41
C VAL A 348 17.20 30.36 -8.17
N TYR A 349 17.49 30.10 -9.44
CA TYR A 349 18.24 31.00 -10.31
C TYR A 349 17.43 32.23 -10.77
N VAL A 350 16.22 32.01 -11.29
CA VAL A 350 15.42 33.04 -11.96
C VAL A 350 14.65 33.92 -10.97
N ASN A 351 14.07 33.32 -9.93
CA ASN A 351 13.13 33.98 -9.01
C ASN A 351 13.57 33.86 -7.52
N PRO A 352 14.82 34.18 -7.15
CA PRO A 352 15.25 34.11 -5.75
C PRO A 352 14.48 35.14 -4.91
N MET A 353 13.94 34.70 -3.76
CA MET A 353 13.16 35.52 -2.81
C MET A 353 11.86 36.15 -3.35
N ASP A 354 11.46 35.86 -4.60
CA ASP A 354 10.16 36.29 -5.14
C ASP A 354 9.07 35.32 -4.70
N VAL A 355 8.45 35.62 -3.54
CA VAL A 355 7.40 34.78 -2.96
C VAL A 355 6.22 34.59 -3.94
N PRO A 356 5.65 35.63 -4.58
CA PRO A 356 4.60 35.45 -5.58
C PRO A 356 4.99 34.51 -6.73
N ALA A 357 6.15 34.72 -7.34
CA ALA A 357 6.58 33.91 -8.48
C ALA A 357 6.76 32.43 -8.10
N VAL A 358 7.47 32.17 -6.99
CA VAL A 358 7.71 30.80 -6.51
C VAL A 358 6.40 30.10 -6.14
N MET A 359 5.41 30.82 -5.61
CA MET A 359 4.09 30.23 -5.30
C MET A 359 3.30 29.86 -6.55
N VAL A 360 3.37 30.67 -7.61
CA VAL A 360 2.75 30.35 -8.91
C VAL A 360 3.42 29.12 -9.53
N GLU A 361 4.74 29.06 -9.50
CA GLU A 361 5.50 27.92 -10.03
C GLU A 361 5.24 26.64 -9.23
N LEU A 362 5.14 26.74 -7.90
CA LEU A 362 4.71 25.63 -7.04
C LEU A 362 3.30 25.16 -7.40
N PHE A 363 2.36 26.07 -7.65
CA PHE A 363 1.02 25.71 -8.09
C PHE A 363 1.03 24.95 -9.43
N ILE A 364 1.81 25.42 -10.41
CA ILE A 364 1.98 24.75 -11.71
C ILE A 364 2.59 23.36 -11.51
N ALA A 365 3.68 23.26 -10.75
CA ALA A 365 4.34 21.99 -10.47
C ALA A 365 3.42 20.99 -9.73
N ALA A 366 2.59 21.47 -8.80
CA ALA A 366 1.60 20.66 -8.09
C ALA A 366 0.47 20.19 -9.02
N ALA A 367 -0.05 21.06 -9.89
CA ALA A 367 -1.08 20.72 -10.85
C ALA A 367 -0.61 19.66 -11.86
N LEU A 368 0.58 19.83 -12.43
CA LEU A 368 1.20 18.86 -13.32
C LEU A 368 1.44 17.52 -12.63
N SER A 369 1.92 17.56 -11.38
CA SER A 369 2.05 16.35 -10.56
C SER A 369 0.73 15.61 -10.45
N LYS A 370 -0.34 16.33 -10.10
CA LYS A 370 -1.64 15.72 -9.89
C LYS A 370 -2.15 15.07 -11.16
N PHE A 371 -1.95 15.72 -12.30
CA PHE A 371 -2.24 15.15 -13.61
C PHE A 371 -1.48 13.83 -13.82
N PHE A 372 -0.17 13.80 -13.59
CA PHE A 372 0.62 12.58 -13.72
C PHE A 372 0.23 11.50 -12.71
N THR A 373 -0.18 11.86 -11.49
CA THR A 373 -0.64 10.90 -10.47
C THR A 373 -1.92 10.15 -10.85
N MET A 374 -2.67 10.62 -11.85
CA MET A 374 -3.83 9.90 -12.38
C MET A 374 -3.45 8.65 -13.18
N ASP A 375 -2.22 8.59 -13.70
CA ASP A 375 -1.72 7.43 -14.42
C ASP A 375 -0.92 6.50 -13.47
N PRO A 376 -1.31 5.22 -13.31
CA PRO A 376 -0.62 4.28 -12.41
C PRO A 376 0.83 3.96 -12.82
N THR A 377 1.21 4.23 -14.07
CA THR A 377 2.56 3.98 -14.61
C THR A 377 3.53 5.12 -14.35
N ILE A 378 3.07 6.38 -14.33
CA ILE A 378 3.92 7.56 -14.11
C ILE A 378 3.58 8.32 -12.83
N GLY A 379 2.54 7.93 -12.10
CA GLY A 379 2.07 8.70 -10.96
C GLY A 379 3.08 8.88 -9.84
N TYR A 380 3.87 7.84 -9.55
CA TYR A 380 4.96 7.97 -8.58
C TYR A 380 6.08 8.90 -9.06
N LEU A 381 6.38 8.91 -10.36
CA LEU A 381 7.35 9.84 -10.96
C LEU A 381 6.89 11.29 -10.81
N GLY A 382 5.62 11.59 -11.14
CA GLY A 382 5.04 12.93 -10.97
C GLY A 382 5.10 13.39 -9.51
N PHE A 383 4.72 12.51 -8.58
CA PHE A 383 4.77 12.79 -7.15
C PHE A 383 6.20 13.11 -6.66
N GLN A 384 7.21 12.33 -7.09
CA GLN A 384 8.61 12.58 -6.72
C GLN A 384 9.16 13.87 -7.37
N THR A 385 8.77 14.16 -8.61
CA THR A 385 9.16 15.40 -9.30
C THR A 385 8.77 16.63 -8.48
N THR A 386 7.52 16.69 -8.04
CA THR A 386 7.02 17.83 -7.26
C THR A 386 7.55 17.83 -5.83
N GLY A 387 7.69 16.66 -5.21
CA GLY A 387 8.33 16.55 -3.90
C GLY A 387 9.76 17.13 -3.91
N THR A 388 10.57 16.76 -4.91
CA THR A 388 11.91 17.30 -5.09
C THR A 388 11.89 18.79 -5.43
N PHE A 389 10.97 19.22 -6.29
CA PHE A 389 10.79 20.62 -6.62
C PHE A 389 10.56 21.50 -5.38
N CYS A 390 9.69 21.06 -4.47
CA CYS A 390 9.44 21.77 -3.20
C CYS A 390 10.70 21.82 -2.34
N VAL A 391 11.35 20.67 -2.16
CA VAL A 391 12.51 20.49 -1.25
C VAL A 391 13.74 21.27 -1.73
N VAL A 392 14.04 21.18 -3.02
CA VAL A 392 15.25 21.72 -3.64
C VAL A 392 15.03 23.16 -4.10
N GLY A 393 13.83 23.47 -4.59
CA GLY A 393 13.49 24.76 -5.18
C GLY A 393 12.90 25.69 -4.14
N VAL A 394 11.62 25.50 -3.83
CA VAL A 394 10.84 26.41 -2.96
C VAL A 394 11.55 26.70 -1.64
N CYS A 395 12.04 25.66 -0.97
CA CYS A 395 12.66 25.83 0.34
C CYS A 395 14.00 26.56 0.31
N ASN A 396 14.75 26.49 -0.79
CA ASN A 396 16.01 27.24 -0.92
C ASN A 396 15.77 28.64 -1.49
N ALA A 397 14.87 28.77 -2.47
CA ALA A 397 14.54 30.05 -3.09
C ALA A 397 13.98 31.06 -2.10
N LEU A 398 13.20 30.59 -1.11
CA LEU A 398 12.55 31.41 -0.10
C LEU A 398 13.29 31.45 1.24
N ASP A 399 14.49 30.89 1.34
CA ASP A 399 15.27 30.95 2.59
C ASP A 399 15.90 32.35 2.73
N PRO A 400 15.47 33.16 3.72
CA PRO A 400 16.04 34.49 3.93
C PRO A 400 17.44 34.44 4.53
N THR A 401 17.87 33.28 5.07
CA THR A 401 19.17 33.14 5.76
C THR A 401 20.33 32.89 4.80
N LEU A 402 20.03 32.49 3.56
CA LEU A 402 21.04 32.18 2.54
C LEU A 402 21.26 33.37 1.61
N SER A 403 22.50 33.58 1.17
CA SER A 403 22.81 34.49 0.06
C SER A 403 22.46 33.85 -1.30
N GLY A 404 22.47 34.63 -2.38
CA GLY A 404 22.14 34.13 -3.72
C GLY A 404 22.99 32.92 -4.16
N GLY A 405 24.31 32.97 -3.91
CA GLY A 405 25.22 31.86 -4.20
C GLY A 405 24.95 30.63 -3.34
N GLU A 406 24.75 30.84 -2.03
CA GLU A 406 24.49 29.75 -1.07
C GLU A 406 23.15 29.04 -1.35
N ARG A 407 22.11 29.77 -1.81
CA ARG A 407 20.84 29.15 -2.22
C ARG A 407 21.04 28.17 -3.37
N MET A 408 21.82 28.57 -4.37
CA MET A 408 22.13 27.75 -5.55
C MET A 408 22.94 26.51 -5.15
N GLU A 409 23.99 26.72 -4.35
CA GLU A 409 24.85 25.65 -3.87
C GLU A 409 24.06 24.65 -3.00
N ALA A 410 23.20 25.12 -2.09
CA ALA A 410 22.32 24.27 -1.30
C ALA A 410 21.35 23.46 -2.17
N ALA A 411 20.76 24.07 -3.21
CA ALA A 411 19.89 23.37 -4.14
C ALA A 411 20.65 22.25 -4.89
N LEU A 412 21.85 22.54 -5.38
CA LEU A 412 22.71 21.57 -6.06
C LEU A 412 23.10 20.42 -5.15
N TYR A 413 23.54 20.70 -3.91
CA TYR A 413 23.90 19.65 -2.96
C TYR A 413 22.71 18.76 -2.60
N ARG A 414 21.52 19.32 -2.37
CA ARG A 414 20.32 18.50 -2.05
C ARG A 414 19.94 17.58 -3.19
N MET A 415 19.97 18.07 -4.44
CA MET A 415 19.73 17.24 -5.62
C MET A 415 20.80 16.15 -5.74
N LEU A 416 22.08 16.52 -5.66
CA LEU A 416 23.21 15.59 -5.78
C LEU A 416 23.18 14.50 -4.70
N PHE A 417 23.05 14.89 -3.43
CA PHE A 417 23.01 13.96 -2.30
C PHE A 417 21.79 13.04 -2.35
N THR A 418 20.64 13.53 -2.82
CA THR A 418 19.48 12.65 -3.06
C THR A 418 19.76 11.62 -4.15
N LEU A 419 20.41 12.01 -5.24
CA LEU A 419 20.79 11.08 -6.33
C LEU A 419 21.83 10.05 -5.86
N ILE A 420 22.87 10.49 -5.14
CA ILE A 420 23.86 9.59 -4.54
C ILE A 420 23.19 8.60 -3.58
N GLY A 421 22.32 9.09 -2.70
CA GLY A 421 21.55 8.27 -1.78
C GLY A 421 20.69 7.22 -2.50
N LEU A 422 20.10 7.57 -3.65
CA LEU A 422 19.34 6.62 -4.49
C LEU A 422 20.22 5.52 -5.06
N VAL A 423 21.37 5.89 -5.61
CA VAL A 423 22.34 4.91 -6.16
C VAL A 423 22.80 3.95 -5.06
N ILE A 424 23.18 4.47 -3.89
CA ILE A 424 23.58 3.66 -2.74
C ILE A 424 22.44 2.75 -2.29
N SER A 425 21.21 3.27 -2.20
CA SER A 425 20.04 2.49 -1.76
C SER A 425 19.72 1.35 -2.72
N ILE A 426 19.78 1.60 -4.03
CA ILE A 426 19.60 0.57 -5.06
C ILE A 426 20.70 -0.49 -4.92
N PHE A 427 21.97 -0.07 -4.82
CA PHE A 427 23.08 -0.99 -4.65
C PHE A 427 22.95 -1.85 -3.39
N LEU A 428 22.66 -1.24 -2.23
CA LEU A 428 22.46 -1.96 -0.97
C LEU A 428 21.26 -2.91 -1.04
N SER A 429 20.19 -2.54 -1.75
CA SER A 429 19.03 -3.42 -1.95
C SER A 429 19.37 -4.68 -2.75
N LEU A 430 20.36 -4.61 -3.64
CA LEU A 430 20.90 -5.73 -4.41
C LEU A 430 21.91 -6.56 -3.60
N ALA A 431 22.77 -5.88 -2.84
CA ALA A 431 23.86 -6.50 -2.09
C ALA A 431 23.39 -7.19 -0.80
N THR A 432 22.43 -6.61 -0.08
CA THR A 432 21.98 -7.13 1.21
C THR A 432 20.81 -8.10 1.04
N PHE A 433 21.04 -9.38 1.34
CA PHE A 433 20.06 -10.47 1.36
C PHE A 433 18.88 -10.30 0.37
N PRO A 434 19.13 -10.25 -0.95
CA PRO A 434 18.14 -9.85 -1.92
C PRO A 434 16.95 -10.83 -1.90
N SER A 435 15.76 -10.28 -1.73
CA SER A 435 14.49 -11.02 -1.85
C SER A 435 13.91 -10.76 -3.24
N TYR A 436 13.90 -11.78 -4.08
CA TYR A 436 13.41 -11.70 -5.45
C TYR A 436 11.94 -12.11 -5.53
N CYS A 437 11.14 -11.32 -6.27
CA CYS A 437 9.75 -11.64 -6.57
C CYS A 437 9.63 -12.98 -7.29
N GLY A 438 10.58 -13.33 -8.17
CA GLY A 438 10.57 -14.63 -8.88
C GLY A 438 10.57 -15.84 -7.94
N ARG A 439 11.31 -15.77 -6.82
CA ARG A 439 11.31 -16.85 -5.81
C ARG A 439 9.97 -16.92 -5.08
N ARG A 440 9.40 -15.76 -4.71
CA ARG A 440 8.11 -15.69 -4.00
C ARG A 440 7.00 -16.23 -4.90
N LEU A 441 6.97 -15.82 -6.16
CA LEU A 441 6.05 -16.32 -7.16
C LEU A 441 6.14 -17.84 -7.30
N ALA A 442 7.35 -18.40 -7.46
CA ALA A 442 7.53 -19.85 -7.56
C ALA A 442 7.00 -20.61 -6.32
N ILE A 443 7.22 -20.07 -5.11
CA ILE A 443 6.69 -20.65 -3.87
C ILE A 443 5.16 -20.59 -3.85
N GLN A 444 4.56 -19.45 -4.23
CA GLN A 444 3.10 -19.32 -4.24
C GLN A 444 2.45 -20.23 -5.27
N THR A 445 3.02 -20.32 -6.48
CA THR A 445 2.57 -21.27 -7.49
C THR A 445 2.65 -22.71 -6.99
N GLY A 446 3.74 -23.07 -6.30
CA GLY A 446 3.87 -24.41 -5.70
C GLY A 446 2.80 -24.69 -4.64
N LYS A 447 2.46 -23.70 -3.80
CA LYS A 447 1.39 -23.83 -2.79
C LYS A 447 0.02 -23.97 -3.43
N GLU A 448 -0.26 -23.18 -4.46
CA GLU A 448 -1.53 -23.24 -5.19
C GLU A 448 -1.69 -24.62 -5.86
N LEU A 449 -0.65 -25.09 -6.57
CA LEU A 449 -0.63 -26.43 -7.16
C LEU A 449 -0.78 -27.53 -6.11
N SER A 450 -0.11 -27.41 -4.95
CA SER A 450 -0.27 -28.36 -3.85
C SER A 450 -1.68 -28.32 -3.26
N CYS A 451 -2.30 -27.14 -3.16
CA CYS A 451 -3.67 -26.98 -2.71
C CYS A 451 -4.67 -27.64 -3.69
N ALA A 452 -4.51 -27.38 -4.98
CA ALA A 452 -5.31 -28.01 -6.05
C ALA A 452 -5.11 -29.54 -6.07
N SER A 453 -3.87 -30.02 -5.97
CA SER A 453 -3.57 -31.45 -5.92
C SER A 453 -4.17 -32.14 -4.70
N ASN A 454 -4.03 -31.54 -3.51
CA ASN A 454 -4.59 -32.07 -2.27
C ASN A 454 -6.12 -32.16 -2.35
N MET A 455 -6.75 -31.17 -2.98
CA MET A 455 -8.19 -31.16 -3.21
C MET A 455 -8.64 -32.30 -4.11
N VAL A 456 -7.99 -32.46 -5.27
CA VAL A 456 -8.29 -33.57 -6.19
C VAL A 456 -8.08 -34.93 -5.49
N SER A 457 -6.99 -35.08 -4.74
CA SER A 457 -6.72 -36.28 -3.94
C SER A 457 -7.83 -36.55 -2.91
N THR A 458 -8.28 -35.53 -2.17
CA THR A 458 -9.35 -35.68 -1.16
C THR A 458 -10.68 -36.06 -1.81
N LEU A 459 -11.01 -35.46 -2.95
CA LEU A 459 -12.22 -35.81 -3.71
C LEU A 459 -12.16 -37.25 -4.24
N ILE A 460 -11.03 -37.68 -4.81
CA ILE A 460 -10.84 -39.05 -5.29
C ILE A 460 -10.94 -40.06 -4.13
N LYS A 461 -10.32 -39.76 -2.99
CA LYS A 461 -10.42 -40.60 -1.78
C LYS A 461 -11.86 -40.68 -1.26
N GLY A 462 -12.58 -39.57 -1.26
CA GLY A 462 -13.99 -39.51 -0.88
C GLY A 462 -14.93 -40.26 -1.84
N LEU A 463 -14.63 -40.25 -3.14
CA LEU A 463 -15.36 -41.05 -4.13
C LEU A 463 -15.05 -42.54 -4.00
N ALA A 464 -13.79 -42.90 -3.75
CA ALA A 464 -13.36 -44.27 -3.56
C ALA A 464 -13.96 -44.90 -2.29
N SER A 465 -14.03 -44.15 -1.18
CA SER A 465 -14.61 -44.62 0.08
C SER A 465 -16.12 -44.84 -0.01
N ARG A 466 -16.84 -44.08 -0.85
CA ARG A 466 -18.30 -44.25 -1.06
C ARG A 466 -18.70 -45.54 -1.78
N LYS A 467 -17.77 -46.21 -2.48
CA LYS A 467 -18.11 -47.33 -3.36
C LYS A 467 -18.16 -48.69 -2.65
N HIS A 468 -17.67 -48.80 -1.41
CA HIS A 468 -17.37 -50.10 -0.82
C HIS A 468 -18.25 -50.60 0.31
N ASP A 469 -19.05 -49.73 0.95
CA ASP A 469 -19.78 -50.12 2.15
C ASP A 469 -21.18 -49.49 2.17
N GLY A 470 -22.22 -50.32 2.06
CA GLY A 470 -23.59 -49.96 2.46
C GLY A 470 -23.75 -49.86 3.99
N SER A 471 -22.65 -49.94 4.73
CA SER A 471 -22.57 -49.73 6.16
C SER A 471 -22.20 -48.28 6.48
N LYS A 472 -22.90 -47.76 7.49
CA LYS A 472 -22.81 -46.44 8.15
C LYS A 472 -21.57 -45.62 7.81
N GLU A 473 -21.80 -44.38 7.38
CA GLU A 473 -20.77 -43.37 7.10
C GLU A 473 -19.68 -43.41 8.20
N PRO A 474 -18.41 -43.61 7.84
CA PRO A 474 -17.34 -43.50 8.82
C PRO A 474 -17.33 -42.07 9.37
N GLU A 475 -17.29 -41.96 10.69
CA GLU A 475 -17.22 -40.74 11.52
C GLU A 475 -15.88 -39.97 11.31
N GLY A 476 -15.33 -40.02 10.10
CA GLY A 476 -14.11 -39.37 9.67
C GLY A 476 -14.37 -37.92 9.25
N GLN A 477 -13.35 -37.08 9.45
CA GLN A 477 -13.35 -35.64 9.22
C GLN A 477 -14.28 -35.18 8.09
N PRO A 478 -15.18 -34.20 8.35
CA PRO A 478 -16.13 -33.71 7.36
C PRO A 478 -15.38 -33.30 6.09
N LEU A 479 -15.83 -33.81 4.95
CA LEU A 479 -15.33 -33.40 3.65
C LEU A 479 -15.42 -31.87 3.57
N PRO A 480 -14.31 -31.18 3.24
CA PRO A 480 -14.32 -29.73 3.18
C PRO A 480 -15.37 -29.29 2.13
N THR A 481 -16.20 -28.32 2.51
CA THR A 481 -17.29 -27.87 1.62
C THR A 481 -16.71 -27.25 0.35
N VAL A 482 -17.40 -27.40 -0.78
CA VAL A 482 -16.97 -26.83 -2.08
C VAL A 482 -16.70 -25.32 -1.95
N SER A 483 -17.47 -24.63 -1.09
CA SER A 483 -17.29 -23.21 -0.78
C SER A 483 -15.96 -22.91 -0.07
N GLU A 484 -15.60 -23.63 0.99
CA GLU A 484 -14.33 -23.47 1.71
C GLU A 484 -13.13 -23.72 0.80
N VAL A 485 -13.27 -24.75 -0.04
CA VAL A 485 -12.28 -25.19 -1.00
C VAL A 485 -12.07 -24.12 -2.09
N GLY A 486 -13.16 -23.60 -2.66
CA GLY A 486 -13.13 -22.51 -3.64
C GLY A 486 -12.56 -21.22 -3.07
N ALA A 487 -12.95 -20.85 -1.84
CA ALA A 487 -12.42 -19.68 -1.15
C ALA A 487 -10.91 -19.79 -0.90
N LYS A 488 -10.43 -20.99 -0.55
CA LYS A 488 -8.99 -21.23 -0.35
C LYS A 488 -8.22 -21.13 -1.67
N LEU A 489 -8.70 -21.73 -2.76
CA LEU A 489 -8.07 -21.59 -4.08
C LEU A 489 -8.05 -20.14 -4.55
N LEU A 490 -9.18 -19.45 -4.47
CA LEU A 490 -9.29 -18.05 -4.87
C LEU A 490 -8.32 -17.16 -4.07
N LYS A 491 -8.14 -17.46 -2.78
CA LYS A 491 -7.15 -16.76 -1.94
C LYS A 491 -5.72 -16.99 -2.44
N GLU A 492 -5.34 -18.23 -2.73
CA GLU A 492 -3.99 -18.54 -3.21
C GLU A 492 -3.74 -17.96 -4.61
N ASP A 493 -4.72 -18.03 -5.52
CA ASP A 493 -4.66 -17.44 -6.86
C ASP A 493 -4.48 -15.92 -6.80
N ASN A 494 -5.25 -15.23 -5.96
CA ASN A 494 -5.07 -13.79 -5.72
C ASN A 494 -3.68 -13.46 -5.16
N CYS A 495 -3.14 -14.31 -4.28
CA CYS A 495 -1.78 -14.12 -3.76
C CYS A 495 -0.72 -14.30 -4.85
N ARG A 496 -0.92 -15.24 -5.77
CA ARG A 496 -0.02 -15.49 -6.92
C ARG A 496 -0.10 -14.37 -7.95
N ALA A 497 -1.29 -13.97 -8.35
CA ALA A 497 -1.53 -12.89 -9.32
C ALA A 497 -0.89 -11.57 -8.86
N ALA A 498 -0.99 -11.27 -7.56
CA ALA A 498 -0.35 -10.09 -6.97
C ALA A 498 1.19 -10.10 -7.17
N GLU A 499 1.86 -11.25 -7.07
CA GLU A 499 3.31 -11.37 -7.26
C GLU A 499 3.74 -11.38 -8.75
N GLN A 500 2.83 -11.79 -9.66
CA GLN A 500 3.15 -11.94 -11.09
C GLN A 500 3.49 -10.60 -11.77
N ARG A 501 2.75 -9.53 -11.44
CA ARG A 501 3.01 -8.18 -11.98
C ARG A 501 4.44 -7.74 -11.68
N TRP A 502 4.81 -7.83 -10.41
CA TRP A 502 6.12 -7.41 -9.92
C TRP A 502 7.26 -8.27 -10.44
N PHE A 503 7.01 -9.56 -10.64
CA PHE A 503 7.98 -10.44 -11.27
C PHE A 503 8.33 -10.03 -12.70
N ARG A 504 7.34 -9.59 -13.51
CA ARG A 504 7.60 -9.14 -14.89
C ARG A 504 8.45 -7.86 -14.92
N GLU A 505 8.14 -6.92 -14.03
CA GLU A 505 8.91 -5.68 -13.88
C GLU A 505 10.34 -5.99 -13.38
N GLU A 506 10.48 -6.81 -12.33
CA GLU A 506 11.76 -7.26 -11.78
C GLU A 506 12.64 -7.94 -12.85
N ALA A 507 12.06 -8.86 -13.64
CA ALA A 507 12.77 -9.54 -14.71
C ALA A 507 13.26 -8.58 -15.79
N THR A 508 12.50 -7.52 -16.08
CA THR A 508 12.88 -6.48 -17.05
C THR A 508 14.06 -5.66 -16.54
N TYR A 509 14.00 -5.18 -15.29
CA TYR A 509 15.09 -4.41 -14.70
C TYR A 509 16.36 -5.23 -14.50
N LEU A 510 16.25 -6.46 -13.98
CA LEU A 510 17.44 -7.28 -13.74
C LEU A 510 18.11 -7.76 -15.03
N LYS A 511 17.35 -7.85 -16.14
CA LYS A 511 17.92 -8.08 -17.47
C LYS A 511 18.85 -6.94 -17.90
N LEU A 512 18.54 -5.69 -17.55
CA LEU A 512 19.43 -4.53 -17.82
C LEU A 512 20.78 -4.66 -17.11
N PHE A 513 20.79 -5.30 -15.94
CA PHE A 513 22.00 -5.52 -15.13
C PHE A 513 22.67 -6.87 -15.35
N ASN A 514 22.16 -7.69 -16.27
CA ASN A 514 22.60 -9.08 -16.47
C ASN A 514 22.57 -9.92 -15.18
N ILE A 515 21.62 -9.64 -14.27
CA ILE A 515 21.41 -10.37 -13.02
C ILE A 515 20.26 -11.36 -13.22
N SER A 516 20.44 -12.63 -12.83
CA SER A 516 19.34 -13.59 -12.84
C SER A 516 18.32 -13.25 -11.74
N SER A 517 17.07 -12.97 -12.11
CA SER A 517 15.98 -12.68 -11.16
C SER A 517 15.56 -13.90 -10.35
N THR A 518 15.92 -15.10 -10.79
CA THR A 518 15.68 -16.34 -10.07
C THR A 518 17.01 -16.91 -9.60
N ARG A 519 17.17 -17.04 -8.27
CA ARG A 519 18.13 -17.98 -7.67
C ARG A 519 17.64 -19.43 -7.78
N CYS A 520 16.41 -19.63 -8.24
CA CYS A 520 15.87 -20.94 -8.60
C CYS A 520 16.45 -21.37 -9.95
N ALA A 521 16.62 -22.68 -10.16
CA ALA A 521 17.08 -23.24 -11.44
C ALA A 521 16.11 -22.97 -12.63
N VAL A 522 14.93 -22.39 -12.36
CA VAL A 522 13.91 -22.09 -13.36
C VAL A 522 14.17 -20.72 -13.99
N LYS A 523 14.32 -20.69 -15.31
CA LYS A 523 14.46 -19.45 -16.08
C LYS A 523 13.20 -18.59 -15.93
N PRO A 524 13.32 -17.25 -15.84
CA PRO A 524 12.16 -16.38 -15.64
C PRO A 524 11.06 -16.56 -16.70
N LYS A 525 11.46 -16.77 -17.96
CA LYS A 525 10.52 -17.05 -19.07
C LYS A 525 9.71 -18.33 -18.80
N CYS A 526 10.34 -19.39 -18.32
CA CYS A 526 9.66 -20.65 -18.01
C CYS A 526 8.70 -20.48 -16.83
N LEU A 527 9.09 -19.72 -15.80
CA LEU A 527 8.22 -19.44 -14.66
C LEU A 527 6.98 -18.64 -15.10
N GLY A 528 7.17 -17.66 -16.00
CA GLY A 528 6.06 -16.91 -16.62
C GLY A 528 5.10 -17.82 -17.39
N CYS A 529 5.62 -18.68 -18.28
CA CYS A 529 4.78 -19.64 -19.00
C CYS A 529 4.04 -20.60 -18.06
N ALA A 530 4.69 -21.05 -16.99
CA ALA A 530 4.05 -21.89 -15.98
C ALA A 530 2.90 -21.16 -15.25
N GLN A 531 3.03 -19.84 -14.99
CA GLN A 531 1.92 -19.07 -14.43
C GLN A 531 0.73 -19.03 -15.38
N ASP A 532 0.98 -18.81 -16.66
CA ASP A 532 -0.07 -18.69 -17.66
C ASP A 532 -0.82 -20.03 -17.79
N GLU A 533 -0.11 -21.16 -17.74
CA GLU A 533 -0.69 -22.51 -17.73
C GLU A 533 -1.49 -22.81 -16.45
N VAL A 534 -0.97 -22.45 -15.25
CA VAL A 534 -1.71 -22.61 -13.99
C VAL A 534 -2.98 -21.77 -13.99
N THR A 535 -2.90 -20.53 -14.49
CA THR A 535 -4.06 -19.66 -14.64
C THR A 535 -5.09 -20.29 -15.59
N ARG A 536 -4.63 -20.87 -16.71
CA ARG A 536 -5.50 -21.57 -17.67
C ARG A 536 -6.15 -22.82 -17.06
N LEU A 537 -5.42 -23.59 -16.26
CA LEU A 537 -5.92 -24.75 -15.53
C LEU A 537 -7.00 -24.36 -14.51
N ASN A 538 -6.75 -23.33 -13.69
CA ASN A 538 -7.75 -22.84 -12.73
C ASN A 538 -9.03 -22.38 -13.42
N ARG A 539 -8.90 -21.64 -14.53
CA ARG A 539 -10.05 -21.23 -15.34
C ARG A 539 -10.83 -22.45 -15.87
N SER A 540 -10.14 -23.51 -16.25
CA SER A 540 -10.76 -24.73 -16.77
C SER A 540 -11.40 -25.59 -15.67
N ALA A 541 -10.97 -25.47 -14.42
CA ALA A 541 -11.50 -26.22 -13.28
C ALA A 541 -12.72 -25.55 -12.62
N VAL A 542 -12.94 -24.26 -12.88
CA VAL A 542 -14.09 -23.49 -12.38
C VAL A 542 -15.30 -23.58 -13.32
N VAL A 543 -15.06 -23.92 -14.60
CA VAL A 543 -16.09 -24.24 -15.60
C VAL A 543 -16.43 -25.71 -15.51
#